data_AF-X1TZ19-F1
#
_entry.id   AF-X1TZ19-F1
#
_cell.length_a   1.000
_cell.length_b   1.000
_cell.length_c   1.000
_cell.angle_alpha   90.00
_cell.angle_beta   90.00
_cell.angle_gamma   90.00
#
_symmetry.space_group_name_H-M   'P 1'
#
loop_
_entity.id
_entity.type
_entity.pdbx_description
1 polymer ?
#
loop_
_entity_poly.entity_id
_entity_poly.type
_entity_poly.pdbx_seq_one_letter_code
_entity_poly.pdbx_strand_id
1 'polypeptide(L)' 'AIIAALLIGATIPFQLIGLEVWTTQGELLGNITEILTAEGNDNYVVRGDEGEILIPAIEDVVKS' A
#
# COMPACT_ATOMS: atom_id res chain seq x y z
N ALA A 1 -8.56 1.74 -7.75
CA ALA A 1 -8.18 0.55 -6.98
C ALA A 1 -6.70 0.32 -7.18
N ILE A 2 -5.99 0.09 -6.09
CA ILE A 2 -4.54 -0.06 -6.00
C ILE A 2 -4.31 -1.44 -5.37
N ILE A 3 -3.33 -2.16 -5.89
CA ILE A 3 -2.95 -3.50 -5.45
C ILE A 3 -1.65 -3.36 -4.66
N ALA A 4 -1.66 -3.78 -3.40
CA ALA A 4 -0.41 -3.97 -2.65
C ALA A 4 0.10 -5.37 -2.99
N ALA A 5 1.28 -5.48 -3.59
CA ALA A 5 1.84 -6.77 -3.98
C ALA A 5 2.38 -7.49 -2.75
N LEU A 6 1.75 -8.60 -2.36
CA LEU A 6 2.30 -9.53 -1.37
C LEU A 6 3.47 -10.28 -2.03
N LEU A 7 4.70 -10.03 -1.57
CA LEU A 7 5.87 -10.77 -2.06
C LEU A 7 5.64 -12.27 -1.84
N ILE A 8 5.52 -13.01 -2.94
CA ILE A 8 5.45 -14.47 -2.99
C ILE A 8 6.68 -15.06 -2.28
N GLY A 9 6.55 -15.39 -1.01
CA GLY A 9 7.60 -15.99 -0.17
C GLY A 9 7.66 -15.52 1.28
N ALA A 10 6.97 -14.43 1.67
CA ALA A 10 7.00 -13.94 3.05
C ALA A 10 5.84 -14.51 3.89
N THR A 11 6.13 -15.49 4.73
CA THR A 11 5.26 -16.04 5.79
C THR A 11 5.19 -15.12 7.03
N ILE A 12 5.00 -13.80 6.84
CA ILE A 12 4.81 -12.85 7.94
C ILE A 12 3.41 -12.24 7.79
N PRO A 13 2.39 -12.72 8.52
CA PRO A 13 0.99 -12.41 8.18
C PRO A 13 0.52 -10.96 8.41
N PHE A 14 1.41 -9.99 8.68
CA PHE A 14 0.98 -8.69 9.23
C PHE A 14 1.85 -7.48 8.84
N GLN A 15 2.94 -7.63 8.08
CA GLN A 15 3.85 -6.52 7.79
C GLN A 15 3.60 -5.93 6.40
N LEU A 16 2.94 -4.76 6.36
CA LEU A 16 2.67 -4.03 5.12
C LEU A 16 3.80 -3.07 4.72
N ILE A 17 4.65 -2.67 5.67
CA ILE A 17 5.78 -1.79 5.41
C ILE A 17 6.79 -2.49 4.49
N GLY A 18 7.19 -1.79 3.43
CA GLY A 18 8.09 -2.28 2.38
C GLY A 18 7.41 -3.00 1.23
N LEU A 19 6.08 -3.18 1.26
CA LEU A 19 5.35 -3.74 0.12
C LEU A 19 5.23 -2.72 -1.00
N GLU A 20 5.40 -3.21 -2.23
CA GLU A 20 5.18 -2.41 -3.43
C GLU A 20 3.68 -2.17 -3.64
N VAL A 21 3.38 -0.99 -4.16
CA VAL A 21 2.03 -0.52 -4.41
C VAL A 21 1.89 -0.24 -5.89
N TRP A 22 0.95 -0.95 -6.52
CA TRP A 22 0.74 -0.93 -7.96
C TRP A 22 -0.67 -0.47 -8.29
N THR A 23 -0.85 0.28 -9.38
CA THR A 23 -2.18 0.51 -9.95
C THR A 23 -2.71 -0.78 -10.59
N THR A 24 -4.04 -0.88 -10.76
CA THR A 24 -4.66 -1.99 -11.52
C THR A 24 -4.23 -2.07 -12.99
N GLN A 25 -3.50 -1.06 -13.47
CA GLN A 25 -3.00 -0.93 -14.84
C GLN A 25 -1.53 -1.37 -14.95
N GLY A 26 -0.91 -1.78 -13.84
CA GLY A 26 0.48 -2.26 -13.80
C GLY A 26 1.52 -1.15 -13.61
N GLU A 27 1.13 0.03 -13.11
CA GLU A 27 2.06 1.11 -12.80
C GLU A 27 2.51 1.02 -11.33
N LEU A 28 3.82 1.09 -11.08
CA LEU A 28 4.37 1.12 -9.73
C LEU A 28 4.28 2.53 -9.16
N LEU A 29 3.58 2.68 -8.05
CA LEU A 29 3.47 3.95 -7.31
C LEU A 29 4.58 4.12 -6.26
N GLY A 30 5.17 3.02 -5.79
CA GLY A 30 6.23 3.03 -4.79
C GLY A 30 6.04 1.95 -3.72
N ASN A 31 6.55 2.19 -2.52
CA ASN A 31 6.48 1.25 -1.40
C ASN A 31 5.77 1.86 -0.20
N ILE A 32 5.03 1.05 0.56
CA ILE A 32 4.44 1.49 1.83
C ILE A 32 5.58 1.74 2.84
N THR A 33 5.68 2.97 3.34
CA THR A 33 6.71 3.35 4.33
C THR A 33 6.14 3.56 5.73
N GLU A 34 4.84 3.84 5.82
CA GLU A 34 4.16 4.10 7.09
C GLU A 34 2.66 3.77 7.00
N ILE A 35 2.05 3.48 8.15
CA ILE A 35 0.61 3.32 8.29
C ILE A 35 0.15 4.34 9.32
N LEU A 36 -0.74 5.25 8.91
CA LEU A 36 -1.33 6.26 9.77
C LEU A 36 -2.74 5.84 10.17
N THR A 37 -2.93 5.53 11.45
CA THR A 37 -4.26 5.22 12.00
C THR A 37 -4.99 6.50 12.38
N ALA A 38 -6.17 6.71 11.78
CA ALA A 38 -7.07 7.81 12.11
C ALA A 38 -8.41 7.27 12.66
N GLU A 39 -9.28 8.14 13.17
CA GLU A 39 -10.59 7.80 13.78
C GLU A 39 -11.59 7.09 12.83
N GLY A 40 -11.25 6.88 11.56
CA GLY A 40 -12.13 6.25 10.57
C GLY A 40 -11.50 5.06 9.86
N ASN A 41 -10.29 5.22 9.33
CA ASN A 41 -9.56 4.17 8.61
C ASN A 41 -8.06 4.38 8.77
N ASP A 42 -7.29 3.33 8.52
CA ASP A 42 -5.86 3.44 8.32
C ASP A 42 -5.56 4.09 6.95
N ASN A 43 -4.43 4.78 6.84
CA ASN A 43 -3.93 5.32 5.59
C ASN A 43 -2.50 4.83 5.37
N TYR A 44 -2.21 4.28 4.20
CA TYR A 44 -0.87 3.91 3.81
C TYR A 44 -0.15 5.13 3.24
N VAL A 45 1.04 5.38 3.77
CA VAL A 45 1.97 6.33 3.18
C VAL A 45 2.84 5.56 2.20
N VAL A 46 2.72 5.88 0.92
CA VAL A 46 3.48 5.28 -0.17
C VAL A 46 4.49 6.29 -0.67
N ARG A 47 5.76 5.88 -0.74
CA ARG A 47 6.83 6.70 -1.31
C ARG A 47 7.37 6.07 -2.58
N GLY A 48 7.37 6.84 -3.65
CA GLY A 48 7.94 6.50 -4.95
C GLY A 48 8.71 7.69 -5.52
N ASP A 49 9.09 7.58 -6.78
CA ASP A 49 9.92 8.59 -7.46
C ASP A 49 9.20 9.94 -7.62
N GLU A 50 7.86 9.93 -7.68
CA GLU A 50 7.04 11.14 -7.78
C GLU A 50 6.75 11.80 -6.42
N GLY A 51 7.21 11.20 -5.32
CA GLY A 51 7.04 11.72 -3.97
C GLY A 51 6.21 10.82 -3.07
N GLU A 52 5.39 11.43 -2.23
CA GLU A 52 4.60 10.75 -1.20
C GLU A 52 3.10 10.79 -1.54
N ILE A 53 2.46 9.62 -1.41
CA ILE A 53 1.04 9.41 -1.71
C ILE A 53 0.37 8.82 -0.47
N LEU A 54 -0.75 9.40 -0.05
CA LEU A 54 -1.61 8.87 1.00
C LEU A 54 -2.75 8.06 0.40
N ILE A 55 -2.85 6.79 0.77
CA ILE A 55 -3.84 5.86 0.26
C ILE A 55 -4.73 5.38 1.41
N PRO A 56 -6.04 5.66 1.39
CA PRO A 56 -6.97 5.14 2.39
C PRO A 56 -7.04 3.60 2.33
N ALA A 57 -6.87 2.94 3.47
CA ALA A 57 -6.95 1.49 3.60
C ALA A 57 -8.41 1.02 3.70
N ILE A 58 -9.21 1.31 2.66
CA ILE A 58 -10.59 0.85 2.51
C ILE A 58 -10.68 -0.22 1.41
N GLU A 59 -11.63 -1.15 1.53
CA GLU A 59 -11.79 -2.29 0.61
C GLU A 59 -11.96 -1.88 -0.87
N ASP A 60 -12.48 -0.67 -1.13
CA ASP A 60 -12.64 -0.14 -2.49
C ASP A 60 -11.34 0.34 -3.12
N VAL A 61 -10.37 0.72 -2.28
CA VAL A 61 -9.09 1.26 -2.70
C VAL A 61 -8.02 0.18 -2.70
N VAL A 62 -8.00 -0.71 -1.72
CA VAL A 62 -6.99 -1.77 -1.58
C VAL A 62 -7.56 -3.09 -2.05
N LYS A 63 -6.93 -3.70 -3.06
CA LYS A 63 -7.26 -5.06 -3.52
C LYS A 63 -6.09 -6.00 -3.22
N SER A 64 -6.39 -7.15 -2.61
CA SER A 64 -5.44 -8.21 -2.21
C SER A 64 -5.33 -9.31 -3.26
#